data_AF-X0YRK0-F1
#
_entry.id   AF-X0YRK0-F1
#
_cell.length_a   1.000
_cell.length_b   1.000
_cell.length_c   1.000
_cell.angle_alpha   90.00
_cell.angle_beta   90.00
_cell.angle_gamma   90.00
#
_symmetry.space_group_name_H-M   'P 1'
#
loop_
_entity.id
_entity.type
_entity.pdbx_description
1 polymer ?
#
loop_
_entity_poly.entity_id
_entity_poly.type
_entity_poly.pdbx_seq_one_letter_code
_entity_poly.pdbx_strand_id
1 'polypeptide(L)'
;MKIFHHKKSMDNKRYRIQFPKSECQSADQDEAFFYLLESKGEKKIKFHDYDVIYNIPGLYEQIFYDRLKCCSPKKVTEILSTSVAQTNENFTELRVLDVGAGNGLMGAELKKYGVSRLVGID
;
A
#
# COMPACT_ATOMS: atom_id res chain seq x y z
N MET A 1 19.17 -8.28 19.63
CA MET A 1 18.12 -7.86 18.69
C MET A 1 18.81 -7.30 17.45
N LYS A 2 18.82 -8.03 16.33
CA LYS A 2 19.58 -7.64 15.14
C LYS A 2 18.83 -6.51 14.44
N ILE A 3 19.36 -5.30 14.53
CA ILE A 3 18.88 -4.12 13.81
C ILE A 3 19.34 -4.28 12.36
N PHE A 4 18.45 -4.71 11.48
CA PHE A 4 18.72 -4.64 10.05
C PHE A 4 18.65 -3.17 9.62
N HIS A 5 19.82 -2.54 9.52
CA HIS A 5 19.99 -1.31 8.77
C HIS A 5 19.79 -1.64 7.29
N HIS A 6 18.58 -1.47 6.76
CA HIS A 6 18.39 -1.45 5.32
C HIS A 6 18.87 -0.10 4.79
N LYS A 7 20.13 -0.10 4.35
CA LYS A 7 20.75 0.97 3.58
C LYS A 7 19.86 1.25 2.36
N LYS A 8 19.25 2.43 2.33
CA LYS A 8 18.41 2.93 1.25
C LYS A 8 19.28 3.21 0.01
N SER A 9 19.45 2.22 -0.86
CA SER A 9 19.77 2.43 -2.27
C SER A 9 18.45 2.29 -3.03
N MET A 10 17.84 3.43 -3.39
CA MET A 10 16.67 3.47 -4.26
C MET A 10 17.11 3.20 -5.69
N ASP A 11 17.40 1.95 -6.02
CA ASP A 11 17.27 1.50 -7.40
C ASP A 11 15.78 1.51 -7.72
N ASN A 12 15.35 2.53 -8.46
CA ASN A 12 13.96 2.77 -8.86
C ASN A 12 13.55 1.79 -9.97
N LYS A 13 13.77 0.49 -9.73
CA LYS A 13 13.57 -0.58 -10.71
C LYS A 13 12.07 -0.79 -10.89
N ARG A 14 11.54 -0.33 -12.02
CA ARG A 14 10.14 -0.55 -12.40
C ARG A 14 9.96 -1.95 -12.96
N TYR A 15 9.17 -2.77 -12.29
CA TYR A 15 8.88 -4.14 -12.69
C TYR A 15 7.85 -4.19 -13.84
N ARG A 16 8.03 -5.11 -14.78
CA ARG A 16 7.05 -5.36 -15.83
C ARG A 16 5.99 -6.32 -15.30
N ILE A 17 4.86 -5.78 -14.87
CA ILE A 17 3.74 -6.56 -14.32
C ILE A 17 2.64 -6.70 -15.37
N GLN A 18 2.04 -7.88 -15.48
CA GLN A 18 0.88 -8.16 -16.31
C GLN A 18 -0.22 -8.80 -15.46
N PHE A 19 -1.45 -8.29 -15.58
CA PHE A 19 -2.63 -8.87 -14.94
C PHE A 19 -3.33 -9.82 -15.91
N PRO A 20 -3.91 -10.94 -15.43
CA PRO A 20 -4.69 -11.83 -16.26
C PRO A 20 -5.89 -11.08 -16.88
N LYS A 21 -6.18 -11.34 -18.17
CA LYS A 21 -7.27 -10.66 -18.91
C LYS A 21 -8.64 -11.32 -18.70
N SER A 22 -8.68 -12.61 -18.40
CA SER A 22 -9.87 -13.47 -18.55
C SER A 22 -10.30 -14.21 -17.28
N GLU A 23 -9.49 -14.22 -16.21
CA GLU A 23 -9.77 -14.98 -14.98
C GLU A 23 -10.33 -14.12 -13.82
N CYS A 24 -10.57 -12.82 -14.05
CA CYS A 24 -10.95 -11.86 -13.00
C CYS A 24 -12.42 -11.90 -12.55
N GLN A 25 -13.28 -12.72 -13.16
CA GLN A 25 -14.72 -12.73 -12.83
C GLN A 25 -15.15 -13.85 -11.88
N SER A 26 -14.29 -14.85 -11.63
CA SER A 26 -14.66 -16.03 -10.84
C SER A 26 -13.57 -16.57 -9.91
N ALA A 27 -12.38 -15.96 -9.89
CA ALA A 27 -11.34 -16.35 -8.95
C ALA A 27 -11.74 -15.88 -7.55
N ASP A 28 -11.82 -16.83 -6.62
CA ASP A 28 -11.94 -16.51 -5.20
C ASP A 28 -10.78 -15.60 -4.79
N GLN A 29 -10.94 -14.76 -3.75
CA GLN A 29 -9.89 -13.79 -3.39
C GLN A 29 -8.52 -14.47 -3.15
N ASP A 30 -8.54 -15.70 -2.62
CA ASP A 30 -7.37 -16.55 -2.36
C ASP A 30 -6.68 -17.10 -3.62
N GLU A 31 -7.30 -16.98 -4.80
CA GLU A 31 -6.76 -17.45 -6.07
C GLU A 31 -6.24 -16.33 -6.97
N ALA A 32 -6.44 -15.06 -6.61
CA ALA A 32 -6.04 -13.93 -7.45
C ALA A 32 -4.50 -13.83 -7.60
N PHE A 33 -4.03 -13.55 -8.82
CA PHE A 33 -2.61 -13.54 -9.17
C PHE A 33 -2.23 -12.49 -10.22
N PHE A 34 -0.93 -12.28 -10.40
CA PHE A 34 -0.33 -11.49 -11.48
C PHE A 34 0.90 -12.18 -12.04
N TYR A 35 1.35 -11.73 -13.22
CA TYR A 35 2.58 -12.17 -13.85
C TYR A 35 3.66 -11.10 -13.71
N LEU A 36 4.83 -11.50 -13.21
CA LEU A 36 6.06 -10.72 -13.26
C LEU A 36 6.86 -11.12 -14.51
N LEU A 37 6.98 -10.21 -15.47
CA LEU A 37 7.69 -10.45 -16.72
C LEU A 37 9.20 -10.19 -16.52
N GLU A 38 9.99 -11.24 -16.66
CA GLU A 38 11.44 -11.22 -16.59
C GLU A 38 12.07 -11.45 -17.96
N SER A 39 13.39 -11.27 -18.07
CA SER A 39 14.11 -11.48 -19.33
C SER A 39 14.02 -12.91 -19.87
N LYS A 40 13.77 -13.90 -19.01
CA LYS A 40 13.75 -15.33 -19.34
C LYS A 40 12.34 -15.95 -19.34
N GLY A 41 11.30 -15.16 -19.19
CA GLY A 41 9.92 -15.65 -19.14
C GLY A 41 9.06 -14.87 -18.16
N GLU A 42 7.87 -15.39 -17.87
CA GLU A 42 6.97 -14.82 -16.87
C GLU A 42 6.87 -15.70 -15.63
N LYS A 43 6.80 -15.08 -14.46
CA LYS A 43 6.58 -15.73 -13.18
C LYS A 43 5.18 -15.39 -12.69
N LYS A 44 4.33 -16.40 -12.49
CA LYS A 44 3.02 -16.26 -11.85
C LYS A 44 3.21 -16.16 -10.33
N ILE A 45 2.63 -15.14 -9.71
CA ILE A 45 2.70 -14.88 -8.26
C ILE A 45 1.28 -14.56 -7.77
N LYS A 46 0.81 -15.23 -6.70
CA LYS A 46 -0.49 -14.89 -6.10
C LYS A 46 -0.39 -13.60 -5.30
N PHE A 47 -1.47 -12.84 -5.20
CA PHE A 47 -1.47 -11.62 -4.37
C PHE A 47 -1.26 -11.92 -2.88
N HIS A 48 -1.61 -13.13 -2.43
CA HIS A 48 -1.44 -13.60 -1.06
C HIS A 48 -0.04 -14.19 -0.76
N ASP A 49 0.83 -14.34 -1.77
CA ASP A 49 2.20 -14.84 -1.58
C ASP A 49 3.12 -13.71 -1.05
N TYR A 50 2.78 -13.14 0.11
CA TYR A 50 3.48 -11.99 0.68
C TYR A 50 4.98 -12.24 0.88
N ASP A 51 5.37 -13.44 1.28
CA ASP A 51 6.78 -13.81 1.43
C ASP A 51 7.56 -13.62 0.12
N VAL A 52 6.96 -13.98 -1.02
CA VAL A 52 7.58 -13.81 -2.33
C VAL A 52 7.64 -12.33 -2.71
N ILE A 53 6.56 -11.60 -2.46
CA ILE A 53 6.44 -10.18 -2.84
C ILE A 53 7.41 -9.31 -2.01
N TYR A 54 7.49 -9.51 -0.69
CA TYR A 54 8.38 -8.75 0.18
C TYR A 54 9.86 -9.05 -0.04
N ASN A 55 10.19 -10.24 -0.53
CA ASN A 55 11.56 -10.58 -0.92
C ASN A 55 12.03 -9.87 -2.20
N ILE A 56 11.13 -9.19 -2.93
CA ILE A 56 11.45 -8.41 -4.14
C ILE A 56 11.29 -6.92 -3.81
N PRO A 57 12.40 -6.19 -3.55
CA PRO A 57 12.35 -4.79 -3.15
C PRO A 57 11.56 -3.92 -4.14
N GLY A 58 10.61 -3.13 -3.63
CA GLY A 58 9.77 -2.22 -4.42
C GLY A 58 8.59 -2.87 -5.15
N LEU A 59 8.48 -4.19 -5.15
CA LEU A 59 7.41 -4.88 -5.89
C LEU A 59 6.05 -4.72 -5.22
N TYR A 60 5.99 -4.80 -3.88
CA TYR A 60 4.77 -4.59 -3.12
C TYR A 60 4.18 -3.20 -3.42
N GLU A 61 5.03 -2.18 -3.37
CA GLU A 61 4.61 -0.80 -3.54
C GLU A 61 4.05 -0.59 -4.96
N GLN A 62 4.77 -1.10 -5.97
CA GLN A 62 4.34 -0.97 -7.35
C GLN A 62 3.05 -1.74 -7.64
N ILE A 63 2.85 -2.92 -7.07
CA ILE A 63 1.63 -3.70 -7.32
C ILE A 63 0.43 -3.03 -6.66
N PHE A 64 0.48 -2.82 -5.35
CA PHE A 64 -0.71 -2.44 -4.59
C PHE A 64 -1.02 -0.95 -4.68
N TYR A 65 -0.01 -0.07 -4.75
CA TYR A 65 -0.25 1.38 -4.86
C TYR A 65 -0.31 1.86 -6.30
N ASP A 66 0.68 1.52 -7.13
CA ASP A 66 0.74 2.06 -8.48
C ASP A 66 -0.25 1.36 -9.43
N ARG A 67 -0.28 0.01 -9.41
CA ARG A 67 -0.93 -0.80 -10.45
C ARG A 67 -2.36 -1.15 -10.11
N LEU A 68 -2.63 -1.68 -8.92
CA LEU A 68 -3.97 -2.01 -8.44
C LEU A 68 -4.72 -0.79 -7.91
N LYS A 69 -3.99 0.29 -7.58
CA LYS A 69 -4.54 1.52 -7.01
C LYS A 69 -5.44 1.22 -5.81
N CYS A 70 -4.90 0.53 -4.81
CA CYS A 70 -5.56 0.47 -3.51
C CYS A 70 -5.67 1.89 -2.95
N CYS A 71 -6.78 2.56 -3.26
CA CYS A 71 -7.04 3.94 -2.88
C CYS A 71 -7.58 4.04 -1.46
N SER A 72 -7.70 2.95 -0.70
CA SER A 72 -8.40 2.93 0.59
C SER A 72 -7.84 3.97 1.57
N PRO A 73 -6.53 4.08 1.82
CA PRO A 73 -5.99 5.12 2.69
C PRO A 73 -6.41 6.52 2.22
N LYS A 74 -6.19 6.83 0.94
CA LYS A 74 -6.53 8.12 0.33
C LYS A 74 -8.04 8.41 0.42
N LYS A 75 -8.88 7.44 0.07
CA LYS A 75 -10.33 7.58 0.01
C LYS A 75 -10.92 7.74 1.40
N VAL A 76 -10.44 6.98 2.38
CA VAL A 76 -10.85 7.11 3.77
C VAL A 76 -10.41 8.48 4.32
N THR A 77 -9.18 8.94 4.03
CA THR A 77 -8.76 10.29 4.44
C THR A 77 -9.54 11.41 3.77
N GLU A 78 -9.93 11.27 2.50
CA GLU A 78 -10.80 12.23 1.81
C GLU A 78 -12.18 12.30 2.46
N ILE A 79 -12.78 11.14 2.77
CA ILE A 79 -14.08 11.07 3.46
C ILE A 79 -13.97 11.70 4.85
N LEU A 80 -12.95 11.33 5.63
CA LEU A 80 -12.70 11.88 6.96
C LEU A 80 -12.51 13.41 6.90
N SER A 81 -11.72 13.91 5.94
CA SER A 81 -11.52 15.35 5.75
C SER A 81 -12.81 16.06 5.43
N THR A 82 -13.66 15.46 4.60
CA THR A 82 -14.97 16.01 4.25
C THR A 82 -15.88 16.06 5.46
N SER A 83 -15.91 15.01 6.28
CA SER A 83 -16.72 14.95 7.51
C SER A 83 -16.25 15.97 8.55
N VAL A 84 -14.94 16.12 8.76
CA VAL A 84 -14.40 17.12 9.70
C VAL A 84 -14.74 18.53 9.25
N ALA A 85 -14.66 18.83 7.95
CA ALA A 85 -15.04 20.14 7.40
C ALA A 85 -16.53 20.49 7.55
N GLN A 86 -17.39 19.51 7.84
CA GLN A 86 -18.81 19.74 8.17
C GLN A 86 -19.04 20.05 9.65
N THR A 87 -17.98 20.02 10.46
CA THR A 87 -17.98 20.39 11.88
C THR A 87 -17.27 21.72 12.08
N ASN A 88 -17.25 22.23 13.31
CA ASN A 88 -16.48 23.42 13.68
C ASN A 88 -15.03 23.08 14.08
N GLU A 89 -14.55 21.87 13.77
CA GLU A 89 -13.20 21.39 14.10
C GLU A 89 -12.23 21.53 12.92
N ASN A 90 -10.94 21.68 13.23
CA ASN A 90 -9.88 21.71 12.24
C ASN A 90 -9.17 20.35 12.14
N PHE A 91 -8.95 19.87 10.91
CA PHE A 91 -8.19 18.64 10.68
C PHE A 91 -6.79 18.69 11.29
N THR A 92 -6.19 19.88 11.35
CA THR A 92 -4.85 20.13 11.88
C THR A 92 -4.76 20.02 13.41
N GLU A 93 -5.89 19.99 14.11
CA GLU A 93 -5.96 19.83 15.56
C GLU A 93 -6.14 18.36 15.97
N LEU A 94 -6.48 17.49 15.00
CA LEU A 94 -6.75 16.08 15.26
C LEU A 94 -5.49 15.33 15.71
N ARG A 95 -5.70 14.42 16.67
CA ARG A 95 -4.72 13.45 17.13
C ARG A 95 -5.21 12.06 16.77
N VAL A 96 -4.44 11.35 15.96
CA VAL A 96 -4.85 10.07 15.39
C VAL A 96 -4.02 8.93 15.99
N LEU A 97 -4.72 7.85 16.36
CA LEU A 97 -4.15 6.55 16.67
C LEU A 97 -4.53 5.60 15.53
N ASP A 98 -3.53 5.13 14.78
CA ASP A 98 -3.67 4.20 13.66
C ASP A 98 -3.36 2.78 14.15
N VAL A 99 -4.39 1.94 14.25
CA VAL A 99 -4.30 0.58 14.82
C VAL A 99 -4.16 -0.44 13.68
N GLY A 100 -3.14 -1.28 13.74
CA GLY A 100 -2.74 -2.11 12.60
C GLY A 100 -2.07 -1.26 11.53
N ALA A 101 -1.18 -0.35 11.93
CA ALA A 101 -0.62 0.68 11.07
C ALA A 101 0.22 0.11 9.91
N GLY A 102 0.69 -1.14 10.03
CA GLY A 102 1.46 -1.81 8.99
C GLY A 102 2.66 -0.99 8.53
N ASN A 103 2.76 -0.81 7.22
CA ASN A 103 3.78 0.01 6.57
C ASN A 103 3.56 1.54 6.68
N GLY A 104 2.52 1.99 7.40
CA GLY A 104 2.30 3.39 7.77
C GLY A 104 1.65 4.27 6.72
N LEU A 105 1.00 3.68 5.71
CA LEU A 105 0.46 4.45 4.58
C LEU A 105 -0.78 5.27 4.89
N MET A 106 -1.65 4.77 5.78
CA MET A 106 -2.77 5.57 6.29
C MET A 106 -2.24 6.81 7.01
N GLY A 107 -1.21 6.64 7.83
CA GLY A 107 -0.45 7.73 8.41
C GLY A 107 0.13 8.72 7.40
N ALA A 108 0.72 8.24 6.31
CA ALA A 108 1.28 9.08 5.26
C ALA A 108 0.20 9.91 4.54
N GLU A 109 -0.98 9.36 4.29
CA GLU A 109 -2.11 10.11 3.72
C GLU A 109 -2.65 11.15 4.71
N LEU A 110 -2.85 10.79 5.99
CA LEU A 110 -3.34 11.71 7.03
C LEU A 110 -2.42 12.92 7.21
N LYS A 111 -1.10 12.74 7.13
CA LYS A 111 -0.13 13.84 7.23
C LYS A 111 -0.30 14.90 6.15
N LYS A 112 -0.83 14.56 4.97
CA LYS A 112 -1.09 15.55 3.89
C LYS A 112 -2.13 16.59 4.28
N TYR A 113 -3.01 16.25 5.22
CA TYR A 113 -4.05 17.13 5.76
C TYR A 113 -3.61 17.84 7.06
N GLY A 114 -2.37 17.60 7.53
CA GLY A 114 -1.75 18.37 8.60
C GLY A 114 -2.11 17.96 10.03
N VAL A 115 -2.47 16.70 10.29
CA VAL A 115 -2.80 16.21 11.65
C VAL A 115 -1.76 16.61 12.71
N SER A 116 -2.24 17.05 13.88
CA SER A 116 -1.40 17.52 15.00
C SER A 116 -0.47 16.43 15.52
N ARG A 117 -1.00 15.22 15.66
CA ARG A 117 -0.26 14.05 16.14
C ARG A 117 -0.77 12.79 15.49
N LEU A 118 0.14 11.90 15.14
CA LEU A 118 -0.15 10.59 14.60
C LEU A 118 0.71 9.54 15.31
N VAL A 119 0.07 8.51 15.85
CA VAL A 119 0.71 7.36 16.47
C VAL A 119 0.21 6.11 15.74
N GLY A 120 1.12 5.31 15.19
CA GLY A 120 0.79 4.00 14.63
C GLY A 120 1.18 2.89 15.59
N ILE A 121 0.33 1.88 15.73
CA ILE A 121 0.61 0.64 16.45
C ILE A 121 0.38 -0.56 15.52
N ASP A 122 1.27 -1.53 15.54
CA ASP A 122 1.21 -2.77 14.75
C ASP A 122 1.90 -3.91 15.52
#